data_AF-A0A7V9FXS4-F1
#
_entry.id   AF-A0A7V9FXS4-F1
#
_cell.length_a   1.000
_cell.length_b   1.000
_cell.length_c   1.000
_cell.angle_alpha   90.00
_cell.angle_beta   90.00
_cell.angle_gamma   90.00
#
_symmetry.space_group_name_H-M   'P 1'
#
loop_
_entity.id
_entity.type
_entity.pdbx_description
1 polymer ?
#
loop_
_entity_poly.entity_id
_entity_poly.type
_entity_poly.pdbx_seq_one_letter_code
_entity_poly.pdbx_strand_id
1 'polypeptide(L)'
;MASLACCSRPGISATLPIELRGLHAAVAVVTIAVAVLAAAGGGLAYRRRRAPGRALSQVLVLAQTLMIGQVALGLLLLSDERRAGDDLHYVYGTLALGAVLSPWMYAPSEPRRRLLWFAGATLLAAALAVRAYTTGG
;
A
#
# COMPACT_ATOMS: atom_id res chain seq x y z
N MET A 1 21.09 11.16 50.07
CA MET A 1 22.20 10.26 49.68
C MET A 1 21.55 8.92 49.33
N ALA A 2 21.50 8.35 48.12
CA ALA A 2 22.06 8.60 46.80
C ALA A 2 20.99 8.15 45.77
N SER A 3 20.56 9.03 44.85
CA SER A 3 20.95 9.05 43.43
C SER A 3 20.99 7.68 42.74
N LEU A 4 19.83 7.21 42.26
CA LEU A 4 19.72 6.19 41.20
C LEU A 4 19.79 6.92 39.85
N ALA A 5 21.02 7.25 39.45
CA ALA A 5 21.30 7.68 38.10
C ALA A 5 21.70 6.47 37.23
N CYS A 6 21.28 6.55 35.98
CA CYS A 6 21.93 5.95 34.82
C CYS A 6 21.68 4.46 34.58
N CYS A 7 20.49 4.16 34.05
CA CYS A 7 20.38 3.17 32.97
C CYS A 7 19.90 3.89 31.71
N SER A 8 20.63 4.93 31.29
CA SER A 8 20.51 5.49 29.94
C SER A 8 21.19 4.53 28.98
N ARG A 9 20.41 3.60 28.41
CA ARG A 9 20.84 2.85 27.22
C ARG A 9 21.05 3.84 26.08
N PRO A 10 22.22 3.87 25.42
CA PRO A 10 22.46 4.76 24.30
C PRO A 10 21.67 4.29 23.07
N GLY A 11 20.83 5.19 22.52
CA GLY A 11 20.82 5.44 21.07
C GLY A 11 20.08 4.50 20.10
N ILE A 12 19.25 3.55 20.53
CA ILE A 12 18.48 2.70 19.57
C ILE A 12 17.04 3.19 19.36
N SER A 13 16.47 3.94 20.32
CA SER A 13 15.04 4.27 20.29
C SER A 13 14.67 5.49 19.44
N ALA A 14 15.63 6.34 19.06
CA ALA A 14 15.35 7.57 18.30
C ALA A 14 15.54 7.42 16.78
N THR A 15 16.34 6.44 16.32
CA THR A 15 16.63 6.18 14.90
C THR A 15 15.58 5.29 14.23
N LEU A 16 15.21 4.18 14.87
CA LEU A 16 14.13 3.29 14.40
C LEU A 16 12.82 4.02 14.01
N PRO A 17 12.29 4.99 14.79
CA PRO A 17 11.02 5.65 14.46
C PRO A 17 11.10 6.62 13.28
N ILE A 18 12.25 7.29 13.06
CA ILE A 18 12.46 8.16 11.89
C ILE A 18 12.63 7.30 10.63
N GLU A 19 13.37 6.21 10.74
CA GLU A 19 13.52 5.23 9.64
C GLU A 19 12.19 4.61 9.25
N LEU A 20 11.32 4.28 10.20
CA LEU A 20 10.01 3.69 9.90
C LEU A 20 9.09 4.66 9.14
N ARG A 21 9.08 5.95 9.50
CA ARG A 21 8.33 6.97 8.74
C ARG A 21 8.90 7.12 7.33
N GLY A 22 10.22 7.19 7.20
CA GLY A 22 10.89 7.24 5.90
C GLY A 22 10.60 6.02 5.03
N LEU A 23 10.61 4.83 5.63
CA LEU A 23 10.25 3.57 4.98
C LEU A 23 8.79 3.57 4.54
N HIS A 24 7.86 3.98 5.40
CA HIS A 24 6.44 4.08 5.06
C HIS A 24 6.23 5.01 3.86
N ALA A 25 6.86 6.19 3.85
CA ALA A 25 6.79 7.13 2.74
C ALA A 25 7.43 6.58 1.45
N ALA A 26 8.61 5.97 1.53
CA ALA A 26 9.29 5.39 0.36
C ALA A 26 8.48 4.23 -0.24
N VAL A 27 7.99 3.33 0.61
CA VAL A 27 7.16 2.20 0.18
C VAL A 27 5.82 2.70 -0.38
N ALA A 28 5.27 3.82 0.09
CA ALA A 28 4.05 4.40 -0.50
C ALA A 28 4.27 4.80 -1.98
N VAL A 29 5.38 5.47 -2.29
CA VAL A 29 5.73 5.84 -3.67
C VAL A 29 5.90 4.59 -4.55
N VAL A 30 6.61 3.57 -4.05
CA VAL A 30 6.77 2.29 -4.76
C VAL A 30 5.43 1.59 -4.95
N THR A 31 4.57 1.59 -3.95
CA THR A 31 3.22 0.99 -4.00
C THR A 31 2.38 1.63 -5.09
N ILE A 32 2.35 2.96 -5.14
CA ILE A 32 1.63 3.71 -6.18
C ILE A 32 2.20 3.38 -7.56
N ALA A 33 3.52 3.45 -7.74
CA ALA A 33 4.17 3.16 -9.02
C ALA A 33 3.86 1.74 -9.51
N VAL A 34 4.00 0.74 -8.64
CA VAL A 34 3.71 -0.67 -8.97
C VAL A 34 2.22 -0.86 -9.28
N ALA A 35 1.32 -0.23 -8.54
CA ALA A 35 -0.11 -0.31 -8.80
C ALA A 35 -0.48 0.30 -10.17
N VAL A 36 0.10 1.45 -10.53
CA VAL A 36 -0.08 2.07 -11.85
C VAL A 36 0.44 1.15 -12.96
N LEU A 37 1.63 0.55 -12.80
CA LEU A 37 2.20 -0.39 -13.76
C LEU A 37 1.34 -1.65 -13.90
N ALA A 38 0.83 -2.19 -12.79
CA ALA A 38 -0.06 -3.35 -12.78
C ALA A 38 -1.38 -3.07 -13.51
N ALA A 39 -2.00 -1.94 -13.22
CA ALA A 39 -3.23 -1.49 -13.86
C ALA A 39 -3.04 -1.24 -15.37
N ALA A 40 -1.97 -0.55 -15.75
CA ALA A 40 -1.63 -0.29 -17.14
C ALA A 40 -1.34 -1.58 -17.91
N GLY A 41 -0.55 -2.47 -17.33
CA GLY A 41 -0.25 -3.79 -17.91
C GLY A 41 -1.49 -4.66 -18.06
N GLY A 42 -2.36 -4.68 -17.04
CA GLY A 42 -3.64 -5.39 -17.06
C GLY A 42 -4.60 -4.85 -18.11
N GLY A 43 -4.75 -3.52 -18.18
CA GLY A 43 -5.56 -2.85 -19.19
C GLY A 43 -5.04 -3.09 -20.61
N LEU A 44 -3.71 -3.03 -20.81
CA LEU A 44 -3.10 -3.29 -22.11
C LEU A 44 -3.29 -4.74 -22.55
N ALA A 45 -3.07 -5.71 -21.64
CA ALA A 45 -3.30 -7.12 -21.92
C ALA A 45 -4.78 -7.39 -22.25
N TYR A 46 -5.71 -6.78 -21.51
CA TYR A 46 -7.14 -6.88 -21.77
C TYR A 46 -7.53 -6.33 -23.15
N ARG A 47 -7.03 -5.14 -23.50
CA ARG A 47 -7.24 -4.51 -24.82
C ARG A 47 -6.68 -5.35 -25.97
N ARG A 48 -5.51 -5.97 -25.76
CA ARG A 48 -4.88 -6.90 -26.71
C ARG A 48 -5.49 -8.30 -26.72
N ARG A 49 -6.56 -8.54 -25.96
CA ARG A 49 -7.23 -9.84 -25.79
C ARG A 49 -6.28 -10.97 -25.36
N ARG A 50 -5.25 -10.66 -24.58
CA ARG A 50 -4.29 -11.64 -24.05
C ARG A 50 -4.69 -12.08 -22.64
N ALA A 51 -4.43 -13.36 -22.34
CA ALA A 51 -4.47 -13.86 -20.98
C ALA A 51 -3.34 -13.21 -20.15
N PRO A 52 -3.52 -13.05 -18.82
CA PRO A 52 -2.46 -12.55 -17.97
C PRO A 52 -1.29 -13.53 -17.94
N GLY A 53 -0.14 -13.11 -18.47
CA GLY A 53 1.11 -13.87 -18.37
C GLY A 53 1.66 -13.84 -16.94
N ARG A 54 2.57 -14.77 -16.61
CA ARG A 54 3.16 -14.92 -15.27
C ARG A 54 3.71 -13.60 -14.71
N ALA A 55 4.43 -12.83 -15.52
CA ALA A 55 5.01 -11.56 -15.08
C ALA A 55 3.93 -10.55 -14.63
N LEU A 56 2.86 -10.37 -15.42
CA LEU A 56 1.76 -9.47 -15.07
C LEU A 56 1.04 -9.93 -13.79
N SER A 57 0.81 -11.23 -13.64
CA SER A 57 0.22 -11.79 -12.42
C SER A 57 1.09 -11.51 -11.19
N GLN A 58 2.42 -11.63 -11.31
CA GLN A 58 3.35 -11.31 -10.22
C GLN A 58 3.33 -9.81 -9.88
N VAL A 59 3.23 -8.93 -10.88
CA VAL A 59 3.13 -7.47 -10.65
C VAL A 59 1.81 -7.11 -9.95
N LEU A 60 0.69 -7.74 -10.33
CA LEU A 60 -0.61 -7.56 -9.65
C LEU A 60 -0.58 -8.07 -8.19
N VAL A 61 0.07 -9.20 -7.94
CA VAL A 61 0.26 -9.72 -6.57
C VAL A 61 1.17 -8.80 -5.78
N LEU A 62 2.27 -8.33 -6.37
CA LEU A 62 3.19 -7.39 -5.72
C LEU A 62 2.48 -6.10 -5.31
N ALA A 63 1.62 -5.54 -6.18
CA ALA A 63 0.81 -4.36 -5.86
C ALA A 63 -0.07 -4.58 -4.62
N GLN A 64 -0.75 -5.73 -4.54
CA GLN A 64 -1.59 -6.11 -3.40
C GLN A 64 -0.76 -6.28 -2.12
N THR A 65 0.35 -7.00 -2.20
CA THR A 65 1.25 -7.23 -1.06
C THR A 65 1.81 -5.92 -0.53
N LEU A 66 2.24 -5.02 -1.41
CA LEU A 66 2.73 -3.70 -1.02
C LEU A 66 1.64 -2.85 -0.37
N MET A 67 0.40 -2.90 -0.87
CA MET A 67 -0.72 -2.18 -0.28
C MET A 67 -1.06 -2.68 1.13
N ILE A 68 -1.08 -4.01 1.33
CA ILE A 68 -1.27 -4.62 2.65
C ILE A 68 -0.13 -4.21 3.59
N GLY A 69 1.12 -4.31 3.12
CA GLY A 69 2.30 -3.89 3.87
C GLY A 69 2.25 -2.41 4.25
N GLN A 70 1.78 -1.55 3.35
CA GLN A 70 1.61 -0.12 3.61
C GLN A 70 0.63 0.16 4.75
N VAL A 71 -0.54 -0.48 4.72
CA VAL A 71 -1.52 -0.34 5.80
C VAL A 71 -0.96 -0.89 7.11
N ALA A 72 -0.26 -2.03 7.09
CA ALA A 72 0.38 -2.58 8.28
C ALA A 72 1.44 -1.63 8.88
N LEU A 73 2.29 -1.03 8.03
CA LEU A 73 3.26 -0.02 8.46
C LEU A 73 2.56 1.23 9.02
N GLY A 74 1.47 1.69 8.38
CA GLY A 74 0.67 2.82 8.86
C GLY A 74 0.02 2.54 10.23
N LEU A 75 -0.48 1.33 10.45
CA LEU A 75 -1.02 0.92 11.75
C LEU A 75 0.07 0.82 12.82
N LEU A 76 1.28 0.39 12.46
CA LEU A 76 2.43 0.39 13.37
C LEU A 76 2.88 1.81 13.74
N LEU A 77 2.79 2.76 12.81
CA LEU A 77 3.01 4.18 13.12
C LEU A 77 1.92 4.69 14.06
N LEU A 78 0.65 4.35 13.79
CA LEU A 78 -0.48 4.76 14.61
C LEU A 78 -0.43 4.20 16.03
N SER A 79 0.01 2.94 16.22
CA SER A 79 0.18 2.33 17.54
C SER A 79 1.26 3.01 18.39
N ASP A 80 2.23 3.65 17.73
CA ASP A 80 3.26 4.45 18.37
C ASP A 80 2.84 5.93 18.51
N GLU A 81 1.53 6.22 18.48
CA GLU A 81 0.92 7.56 18.58
C GLU A 81 1.35 8.54 17.48
N ARG A 82 1.91 8.04 16.36
CA ARG A 82 2.26 8.87 15.20
C ARG A 82 1.06 8.95 14.26
N ARG A 83 0.25 9.98 14.45
CA ARG A 83 -0.94 10.23 13.64
C ARG A 83 -0.58 10.92 12.32
N ALA A 84 -1.42 10.67 11.32
CA ALA A 84 -1.40 11.39 10.06
C ALA A 84 -1.81 12.85 10.29
N GLY A 85 -1.42 13.73 9.37
CA GLY A 85 -1.80 15.15 9.43
C GLY A 85 -3.31 15.38 9.26
N ASP A 86 -4.00 14.49 8.55
CA ASP A 86 -5.43 14.55 8.26
C ASP A 86 -6.06 13.14 8.34
N ASP A 87 -7.24 13.03 8.95
CA ASP A 87 -7.99 11.76 9.07
C ASP A 87 -8.38 11.17 7.71
N LEU A 88 -8.46 12.00 6.65
CA LEU A 88 -8.66 11.54 5.28
C LEU A 88 -7.59 10.55 4.82
N HIS A 89 -6.38 10.61 5.37
CA HIS A 89 -5.34 9.62 5.11
C HIS A 89 -5.82 8.20 5.43
N TYR A 90 -6.44 8.01 6.59
CA TYR A 90 -6.94 6.70 7.01
C TYR A 90 -8.10 6.24 6.12
N VAL A 91 -9.02 7.15 5.80
CA VAL A 91 -10.17 6.85 4.93
C VAL A 91 -9.68 6.39 3.56
N TYR A 92 -8.83 7.17 2.90
CA TYR A 92 -8.31 6.83 1.58
C TYR A 92 -7.44 5.57 1.60
N GLY A 93 -6.63 5.36 2.64
CA GLY A 93 -5.81 4.16 2.81
C GLY A 93 -6.65 2.89 2.95
N THR A 94 -7.67 2.92 3.82
CA THR A 94 -8.60 1.79 3.99
C THR A 94 -9.41 1.52 2.72
N LEU A 95 -9.90 2.57 2.04
CA LEU A 95 -10.61 2.42 0.77
C LEU A 95 -9.70 1.86 -0.33
N ALA A 96 -8.43 2.27 -0.40
CA ALA A 96 -7.47 1.73 -1.37
C ALA A 96 -7.24 0.23 -1.14
N LEU A 97 -7.08 -0.20 0.12
CA LEU A 97 -6.95 -1.61 0.48
C LEU A 97 -8.23 -2.40 0.12
N GLY A 98 -9.40 -1.87 0.47
CA GLY A 98 -10.67 -2.49 0.12
C GLY A 98 -10.84 -2.65 -1.39
N ALA A 99 -10.50 -1.60 -2.16
CA ALA A 99 -10.55 -1.62 -3.61
C ALA A 99 -9.65 -2.72 -4.17
N VAL A 100 -8.37 -2.78 -3.79
CA VAL A 100 -7.41 -3.73 -4.36
C VAL A 100 -7.75 -5.19 -4.04
N LEU A 101 -8.39 -5.45 -2.90
CA LEU A 101 -8.79 -6.80 -2.47
C LEU A 101 -10.19 -7.22 -2.95
N SER A 102 -11.03 -6.26 -3.35
CA SER A 102 -12.39 -6.53 -3.84
C SER A 102 -12.49 -7.62 -4.95
N PRO A 103 -11.53 -7.79 -5.88
CA PRO A 103 -11.62 -8.83 -6.89
C PRO A 103 -11.66 -10.26 -6.32
N TRP A 104 -11.13 -10.50 -5.12
CA TRP A 104 -11.20 -11.83 -4.49
C TRP A 104 -12.63 -12.22 -4.09
N MET A 105 -13.50 -11.23 -3.87
CA MET A 105 -14.90 -11.45 -3.51
C MET A 105 -15.82 -11.40 -4.73
N TYR A 106 -15.52 -10.52 -5.69
CA TYR A 106 -16.47 -10.18 -6.76
C TYR A 106 -16.01 -10.54 -8.18
N ALA A 107 -14.73 -10.87 -8.41
CA ALA A 107 -14.28 -11.12 -9.76
C ALA A 107 -14.87 -12.42 -10.32
N PRO A 108 -15.38 -12.41 -11.57
CA PRO A 108 -15.95 -13.59 -12.20
C PRO A 108 -14.87 -14.65 -12.51
N SER A 109 -15.30 -15.90 -12.71
CA SER A 109 -14.42 -17.01 -13.08
C SER A 109 -13.81 -16.86 -14.48
N GLU A 110 -14.52 -16.20 -15.41
CA GLU A 110 -14.06 -15.93 -16.78
C GLU A 110 -12.73 -15.16 -16.80
N PRO A 111 -11.62 -15.72 -17.33
CA PRO A 111 -10.28 -15.16 -17.17
C PRO A 111 -10.10 -13.73 -17.65
N ARG A 112 -10.69 -13.35 -18.79
CA ARG A 112 -10.57 -11.97 -19.31
C ARG A 112 -11.30 -10.96 -18.44
N ARG A 113 -12.53 -11.30 -18.01
CA ARG A 113 -13.31 -10.42 -17.13
C ARG A 113 -12.62 -10.32 -15.76
N ARG A 114 -12.08 -11.43 -15.26
CA ARG A 114 -11.28 -11.46 -14.03
C ARG A 114 -10.08 -10.52 -14.12
N LEU A 115 -9.31 -10.58 -15.20
CA LEU A 115 -8.19 -9.66 -15.40
C LEU A 115 -8.63 -8.18 -15.39
N LEU A 116 -9.75 -7.86 -16.04
CA LEU A 116 -10.28 -6.50 -16.04
C LEU A 116 -10.67 -6.04 -14.62
N TRP A 117 -11.29 -6.92 -13.83
CA TRP A 117 -11.60 -6.65 -12.42
C TRP A 117 -10.35 -6.34 -11.60
N PHE A 118 -9.32 -7.18 -11.69
CA PHE A 118 -8.05 -6.95 -10.98
C PHE A 118 -7.37 -5.66 -11.44
N ALA A 119 -7.32 -5.39 -12.76
CA ALA A 119 -6.69 -4.18 -13.29
C ALA A 119 -7.45 -2.90 -12.90
N GLY A 120 -8.78 -2.91 -13.00
CA GLY A 120 -9.63 -1.77 -12.66
C GLY A 120 -9.64 -1.48 -11.17
N ALA A 121 -9.75 -2.51 -10.33
CA ALA A 121 -9.64 -2.38 -8.88
C ALA A 121 -8.27 -1.83 -8.46
N THR A 122 -7.19 -2.30 -9.09
CA THR A 122 -5.83 -1.82 -8.82
C THR A 122 -5.65 -0.35 -9.27
N LEU A 123 -6.28 0.05 -10.37
CA LEU A 123 -6.26 1.45 -10.82
C LEU A 123 -6.97 2.37 -9.82
N LEU A 124 -8.16 1.97 -9.36
CA LEU A 124 -8.90 2.70 -8.33
C LEU A 124 -8.09 2.79 -7.02
N ALA A 125 -7.49 1.67 -6.60
CA ALA A 125 -6.62 1.64 -5.44
C ALA A 125 -5.41 2.58 -5.59
N ALA A 126 -4.80 2.66 -6.78
CA ALA A 126 -3.71 3.59 -7.05
C ALA A 126 -4.16 5.06 -6.90
N ALA A 127 -5.33 5.42 -7.43
CA ALA A 127 -5.87 6.78 -7.29
C ALA A 127 -6.16 7.14 -5.82
N LEU A 128 -6.73 6.20 -5.06
CA LEU A 128 -6.98 6.37 -3.63
C LEU A 128 -5.67 6.43 -2.83
N ALA A 129 -4.67 5.63 -3.17
CA ALA A 129 -3.36 5.66 -2.54
C ALA A 129 -2.63 7.00 -2.78
N VAL A 130 -2.75 7.59 -3.97
CA VAL A 130 -2.26 8.97 -4.23
C VAL A 130 -2.94 9.97 -3.29
N ARG A 131 -4.26 9.88 -3.13
CA ARG A 131 -4.99 10.74 -2.19
C ARG A 131 -4.50 10.54 -0.75
N ALA A 132 -4.41 9.30 -0.29
CA ALA A 132 -3.88 8.96 1.03
C ALA A 132 -2.46 9.53 1.25
N TYR A 133 -1.58 9.41 0.25
CA TYR A 133 -0.23 9.95 0.31
C TYR A 133 -0.24 11.48 0.47
N THR A 134 -1.07 12.18 -0.32
CA THR A 134 -1.15 13.65 -0.27
C THR A 134 -1.81 14.21 1.00
N THR A 135 -2.58 13.40 1.73
CA THR A 135 -3.22 13.79 3.00
C THR A 135 -2.47 13.24 4.23
N GLY A 136 -1.36 12.51 4.06
CA GLY A 136 -0.67 11.80 5.13
C GLY A 136 0.18 12.68 6.06
N GLY A 137 0.79 13.75 5.54
CA GLY A 137 1.71 14.61 6.31
C GLY A 137 3.13 14.08 6.38
#